data_AF-A0A2V9XGB6-F1
#
_entry.id   AF-A0A2V9XGB6-F1
#
_cell.length_a   1.000
_cell.length_b   1.000
_cell.length_c   1.000
_cell.angle_alpha   90.00
_cell.angle_beta   90.00
_cell.angle_gamma   90.00
#
_symmetry.space_group_name_H-M   'P 1'
#
loop_
_entity.id
_entity.type
_entity.pdbx_description
1 polymer ?
#
loop_
_entity_poly.entity_id
_entity_poly.type
_entity_poly.pdbx_seq_one_letter_code
_entity_poly.pdbx_strand_id
1 'polypeptide(L)'
;MKTISFALLLFLIGFAICVSPAALLAQEGQNVHFVGSPVVQSADQHSATIVWNTNAPSSSRVMYGTNTNNLNQLAEAPYGGTKHEVKINNLQPGTTYYFQAESNEADSCGVRSFSTPAVGQPAGRADLCR
;
A
#
# COMPACT_ATOMS: atom_id res chain seq x y z
N MET A 1 30.47 -36.74 -44.36
CA MET A 1 29.96 -35.70 -45.29
C MET A 1 28.45 -35.85 -45.43
N LYS A 2 27.65 -34.90 -44.90
CA LYS A 2 26.36 -34.43 -45.45
C LYS A 2 25.77 -33.30 -44.59
N THR A 3 26.22 -32.10 -44.94
CA THR A 3 25.59 -30.77 -44.97
C THR A 3 24.27 -30.50 -44.23
N ILE A 4 24.33 -29.45 -43.43
CA ILE A 4 23.26 -28.59 -42.90
C ILE A 4 22.48 -27.94 -44.06
N SER A 5 21.14 -27.83 -43.94
CA SER A 5 20.33 -26.92 -44.77
C SER A 5 19.31 -26.18 -43.90
N PHE A 6 19.52 -24.87 -43.79
CA PHE A 6 18.62 -23.86 -43.22
C PHE A 6 17.47 -23.61 -44.20
N ALA A 7 16.22 -23.78 -43.77
CA ALA A 7 15.06 -23.25 -44.47
C ALA A 7 14.23 -22.42 -43.48
N LEU A 8 14.51 -21.13 -43.54
CA LEU A 8 13.85 -20.01 -42.88
C LEU A 8 12.44 -19.87 -43.46
N LEU A 9 11.39 -20.05 -42.65
CA LEU A 9 10.08 -19.46 -42.92
C LEU A 9 9.73 -18.56 -41.74
N LEU A 10 10.19 -17.31 -41.83
CA LEU A 10 9.80 -16.20 -40.98
C LEU A 10 8.31 -15.94 -41.18
N PHE A 11 7.47 -16.40 -40.26
CA PHE A 11 6.14 -15.81 -40.10
C PHE A 11 6.30 -14.41 -39.51
N LEU A 12 6.04 -13.46 -40.38
CA LEU A 12 5.96 -12.04 -40.15
C LEU A 12 4.82 -11.69 -39.16
N ILE A 13 5.14 -10.70 -38.31
CA ILE A 13 4.28 -9.81 -37.51
C ILE A 13 3.76 -10.37 -36.17
N GLY A 14 4.10 -9.68 -35.08
CA GLY A 14 3.21 -9.60 -33.93
C GLY A 14 3.91 -9.41 -32.59
N PHE A 15 4.06 -8.15 -32.18
CA PHE A 15 4.46 -7.71 -30.86
C PHE A 15 5.92 -7.98 -30.46
N ALA A 16 6.69 -6.89 -30.48
CA ALA A 16 7.69 -6.67 -29.46
C ALA A 16 7.00 -6.83 -28.10
N ILE A 17 7.06 -8.03 -27.54
CA ILE A 17 6.80 -8.20 -26.12
C ILE A 17 8.06 -7.67 -25.44
N CYS A 18 8.08 -6.34 -25.23
CA CYS A 18 8.75 -5.79 -24.09
C CYS A 18 8.02 -6.31 -22.85
N VAL A 19 8.14 -7.61 -22.58
CA VAL A 19 7.95 -8.11 -21.23
C VAL A 19 9.11 -7.49 -20.48
N SER A 20 8.87 -6.32 -19.90
CA SER A 20 9.73 -5.83 -18.84
C SER A 20 9.91 -7.01 -17.88
N PRO A 21 11.13 -7.40 -17.50
CA PRO A 21 11.35 -8.50 -16.55
C PRO A 21 10.75 -8.23 -15.14
N ALA A 22 10.04 -7.11 -14.96
CA ALA A 22 9.47 -6.65 -13.70
C ALA A 22 8.15 -7.35 -13.28
N ALA A 23 7.58 -8.25 -14.09
CA ALA A 23 6.28 -8.88 -13.78
C ALA A 23 6.30 -10.42 -13.73
N LEU A 24 7.46 -11.03 -13.43
CA LEU A 24 7.54 -12.44 -13.08
C LEU A 24 8.24 -12.62 -11.73
N LEU A 25 7.64 -12.06 -10.69
CA LEU A 25 7.71 -12.67 -9.36
C LEU A 25 6.26 -12.92 -8.95
N ALA A 26 5.77 -14.10 -9.33
CA ALA A 26 4.71 -14.72 -8.57
C ALA A 26 5.19 -14.74 -7.10
N GLN A 27 4.58 -13.92 -6.23
CA GLN A 27 4.80 -14.09 -4.80
C GLN A 27 4.00 -15.29 -4.34
N GLU A 28 4.51 -16.47 -4.67
CA GLU A 28 4.03 -17.71 -4.11
C GLU A 28 4.64 -17.86 -2.70
N GLY A 29 3.79 -17.81 -1.67
CA GLY A 29 4.09 -18.42 -0.37
C GLY A 29 4.81 -17.60 0.69
N GLN A 30 4.82 -16.26 0.63
CA GLN A 30 5.27 -15.48 1.80
C GLN A 30 4.13 -15.33 2.80
N ASN A 31 4.27 -15.89 4.00
CA ASN A 31 3.37 -15.63 5.13
C ASN A 31 3.60 -14.20 5.63
N VAL A 32 2.93 -13.24 4.98
CA VAL A 32 2.99 -11.82 5.34
C VAL A 32 2.24 -11.61 6.64
N HIS A 33 2.90 -10.95 7.59
CA HIS A 33 2.26 -10.46 8.80
C HIS A 33 2.87 -9.12 9.22
N PHE A 34 2.11 -8.39 10.03
CA PHE A 34 2.52 -7.11 10.57
C PHE A 34 3.55 -7.30 11.68
N VAL A 35 4.69 -6.61 11.58
CA VAL A 35 5.69 -6.51 12.63
C VAL A 35 5.35 -5.28 13.47
N GLY A 36 4.43 -5.48 14.41
CA GLY A 36 3.84 -4.43 15.22
C GLY A 36 2.51 -3.92 14.66
N SER A 37 2.07 -2.78 15.17
CA SER A 37 0.79 -2.18 14.78
C SER A 37 1.01 -1.00 13.83
N PRO A 38 0.10 -0.75 12.87
CA PRO A 38 0.10 0.50 12.13
C PRO A 38 -0.03 1.70 13.06
N VAL A 39 0.72 2.75 12.76
CA VAL A 39 0.72 4.00 13.52
C VAL A 39 0.47 5.19 12.60
N VAL A 40 -0.20 6.20 13.14
CA VAL A 40 -0.43 7.47 12.47
C VAL A 40 0.82 8.31 12.68
N GLN A 41 1.63 8.48 11.63
CA GLN A 41 2.86 9.26 11.68
C GLN A 41 2.56 10.76 11.74
N SER A 42 1.56 11.21 10.97
CA SER A 42 1.06 12.59 10.96
C SER A 42 -0.42 12.64 10.61
N ALA A 43 -1.12 13.64 11.16
CA ALA A 43 -2.48 13.99 10.78
C ALA A 43 -2.62 15.50 10.65
N ASP A 44 -2.80 15.95 9.43
CA ASP A 44 -3.10 17.32 9.04
C ASP A 44 -4.62 17.48 8.83
N GLN A 45 -5.04 18.71 8.50
CA GLN A 45 -6.46 19.02 8.29
C GLN A 45 -7.09 18.24 7.13
N HIS A 46 -6.29 17.91 6.12
CA HIS A 46 -6.75 17.28 4.88
C HIS A 46 -5.99 16.02 4.50
N SER A 47 -5.02 15.60 5.32
CA SER A 47 -4.24 14.40 5.05
C SER A 47 -3.78 13.70 6.32
N ALA A 48 -3.50 12.41 6.21
CA ALA A 48 -2.83 11.66 7.25
C ALA A 48 -1.85 10.67 6.62
N THR A 49 -0.74 10.41 7.31
CA THR A 49 0.25 9.42 6.90
C THR A 49 0.23 8.26 7.88
N ILE A 50 -0.05 7.06 7.38
CA ILE A 50 -0.05 5.82 8.16
C ILE A 50 1.18 5.01 7.79
N VAL A 51 1.92 4.55 8.80
CA VAL A 51 3.13 3.75 8.60
C VAL A 51 3.06 2.43 9.38
N TRP A 52 3.61 1.38 8.80
CA TRP A 52 3.77 0.07 9.44
C TRP A 52 4.93 -0.71 8.83
N ASN A 53 5.25 -1.83 9.47
CA ASN A 53 6.24 -2.78 8.96
C ASN A 53 5.63 -4.17 8.83
N THR A 54 6.13 -4.93 7.87
CA THR A 54 5.81 -6.35 7.66
C THR A 54 7.09 -7.19 7.70
N ASN A 55 6.94 -8.51 7.80
CA ASN A 55 8.09 -9.43 7.79
C ASN A 55 8.65 -9.71 6.38
N ALA A 56 7.91 -9.39 5.32
CA ALA A 56 8.27 -9.68 3.93
C ALA A 56 7.72 -8.60 2.99
N PRO A 57 8.31 -8.39 1.80
CA PRO A 57 7.79 -7.44 0.82
C PRO A 57 6.32 -7.70 0.47
N SER A 58 5.48 -6.68 0.62
CA SER A 58 4.01 -6.81 0.47
C SER A 58 3.37 -5.54 -0.11
N SER A 59 2.05 -5.60 -0.37
CA SER A 59 1.27 -4.43 -0.74
C SER A 59 1.10 -3.46 0.43
N SER A 60 0.78 -2.20 0.10
CA SER A 60 0.67 -1.09 1.02
C SER A 60 -0.72 -0.46 0.88
N ARG A 61 -1.73 -0.99 1.57
CA ARG A 61 -3.13 -0.55 1.43
C ARG A 61 -3.70 -0.13 2.78
N VAL A 62 -4.56 0.88 2.79
CA VAL A 62 -5.29 1.34 3.97
C VAL A 62 -6.75 1.51 3.61
N MET A 63 -7.61 0.68 4.22
CA MET A 63 -9.05 0.88 4.21
C MET A 63 -9.40 1.90 5.30
N TYR A 64 -10.23 2.89 4.99
CA TYR A 64 -10.59 3.94 5.93
C TYR A 64 -12.04 4.45 5.74
N GLY A 65 -12.54 5.16 6.74
CA GLY A 65 -13.89 5.76 6.71
C GLY A 65 -14.23 6.51 8.00
N THR A 66 -15.36 7.19 8.04
CA THR A 66 -15.86 7.88 9.24
C THR A 66 -16.75 7.00 10.13
N ASN A 67 -17.07 5.79 9.66
CA ASN A 67 -17.83 4.79 10.39
C ASN A 67 -16.93 3.60 10.73
N THR A 68 -16.74 3.32 12.01
CA THR A 68 -15.89 2.20 12.49
C THR A 68 -16.34 0.82 12.00
N ASN A 69 -17.61 0.66 11.63
CA ASN A 69 -18.17 -0.61 11.14
C ASN A 69 -18.19 -0.70 9.61
N ASN A 70 -17.77 0.35 8.90
CA ASN A 70 -17.80 0.41 7.45
C ASN A 70 -16.66 1.29 6.91
N LEU A 71 -15.51 0.66 6.67
CA LEU A 71 -14.35 1.29 6.03
C LEU A 71 -14.52 1.17 4.51
N ASN A 72 -15.09 2.19 3.89
CA ASN A 72 -15.53 2.16 2.49
C ASN A 72 -14.62 2.94 1.53
N GLN A 73 -13.52 3.50 2.00
CA GLN A 73 -12.53 4.21 1.19
C GLN A 73 -11.19 3.48 1.23
N LEU A 74 -10.40 3.64 0.17
CA LEU A 74 -9.12 2.97 -0.02
C LEU A 74 -8.04 3.98 -0.39
N ALA A 75 -6.92 3.91 0.31
CA ALA A 75 -5.68 4.59 -0.04
C ALA A 75 -4.57 3.55 -0.22
N GLU A 76 -3.71 3.74 -1.22
CA GLU A 76 -2.66 2.79 -1.57
C GLU A 76 -1.35 3.53 -1.83
N ALA A 77 -0.25 2.86 -1.54
CA ALA A 77 1.09 3.26 -1.95
C ALA A 77 1.70 2.19 -2.86
N PRO A 78 2.76 2.51 -3.62
CA PRO A 78 3.45 1.52 -4.44
C PRO A 78 3.80 0.26 -3.64
N TYR A 79 3.71 -0.87 -4.32
CA TYR A 79 4.13 -2.15 -3.79
C TYR A 79 5.63 -2.12 -3.48
N GLY A 80 6.05 -2.58 -2.30
CA GLY A 80 7.48 -2.78 -2.05
C GLY A 80 7.90 -2.81 -0.60
N GLY A 81 9.02 -3.50 -0.36
CA GLY A 81 9.75 -3.53 0.90
C GLY A 81 8.94 -4.00 2.11
N THR A 82 9.59 -4.00 3.26
CA THR A 82 9.00 -4.34 4.56
C THR A 82 8.56 -3.12 5.35
N LYS A 83 8.71 -1.93 4.77
CA LYS A 83 8.36 -0.63 5.37
C LYS A 83 7.32 0.02 4.48
N HIS A 84 6.17 0.32 5.06
CA HIS A 84 5.03 0.84 4.33
C HIS A 84 4.68 2.23 4.84
N GLU A 85 4.36 3.12 3.90
CA GLU A 85 3.91 4.47 4.16
C GLU A 85 2.78 4.79 3.19
N VAL A 86 1.58 5.01 3.71
CA VAL A 86 0.39 5.36 2.92
C VAL A 86 -0.11 6.72 3.35
N LYS A 87 -0.17 7.65 2.40
CA LYS A 87 -0.76 8.97 2.58
C LYS A 87 -2.21 8.97 2.14
N ILE A 88 -3.11 9.27 3.07
CA ILE A 88 -4.52 9.52 2.82
C ILE A 88 -4.70 11.01 2.57
N ASN A 89 -5.40 11.39 1.50
CA ASN A 89 -5.63 12.78 1.11
C ASN A 89 -7.13 13.11 1.10
N ASN A 90 -7.46 14.39 0.87
CA ASN A 90 -8.84 14.89 0.75
C ASN A 90 -9.71 14.62 1.98
N LEU A 91 -9.10 14.59 3.17
CA LEU A 91 -9.83 14.45 4.42
C LEU A 91 -10.57 15.73 4.78
N GLN A 92 -11.66 15.58 5.53
CA GLN A 92 -12.38 16.71 6.11
C GLN A 92 -11.70 17.13 7.42
N PRO A 93 -11.50 18.44 7.67
CA PRO A 93 -10.98 18.93 8.95
C PRO A 93 -11.92 18.60 10.13
N GLY A 94 -11.38 18.55 11.34
CA GLY A 94 -12.15 18.32 12.57
C GLY A 94 -12.92 17.00 12.59
N THR A 95 -12.48 16.01 11.83
CA THR A 95 -13.21 14.75 11.61
C THR A 95 -12.41 13.57 12.13
N THR A 96 -13.08 12.65 12.82
CA THR A 96 -12.48 11.39 13.23
C THR A 96 -12.65 10.35 12.14
N TYR A 97 -11.53 9.75 11.73
CA TYR A 97 -11.46 8.66 10.78
C TYR A 97 -11.04 7.38 11.48
N TYR A 98 -11.57 6.28 10.99
CA TYR A 98 -11.20 4.92 11.33
C TYR A 98 -10.45 4.30 10.16
N PHE A 99 -9.48 3.45 10.45
CA PHE A 99 -8.68 2.81 9.41
C PHE A 99 -8.22 1.41 9.83
N GLN A 100 -7.94 0.59 8.82
CA GLN A 100 -7.28 -0.70 8.94
C GLN A 100 -6.28 -0.81 7.79
N ALA A 101 -5.03 -1.16 8.12
CA ALA A 101 -4.01 -1.42 7.10
C ALA A 101 -4.12 -2.86 6.61
N GLU A 102 -3.86 -3.06 5.31
CA GLU A 102 -3.84 -4.35 4.63
C GLU A 102 -2.53 -4.50 3.85
N SER A 103 -1.93 -5.68 3.92
CA SER A 103 -0.72 -6.07 3.21
C SER A 103 -0.88 -7.47 2.64
N ASN A 104 -1.05 -7.54 1.32
CA ASN A 104 -1.52 -8.71 0.57
C ASN A 104 -2.83 -9.26 1.20
N GLU A 105 -2.83 -10.52 1.64
CA GLU A 105 -3.96 -11.17 2.30
C GLU A 105 -3.99 -10.97 3.82
N ALA A 106 -3.03 -10.22 4.38
CA ALA A 106 -2.94 -9.96 5.81
C ALA A 106 -3.54 -8.61 6.18
N ASP A 107 -4.39 -8.62 7.19
CA ASP A 107 -4.93 -7.40 7.80
C ASP A 107 -4.19 -7.07 9.10
N SER A 108 -4.08 -5.79 9.38
CA SER A 108 -3.61 -5.33 10.69
C SER A 108 -4.60 -5.72 11.79
N CYS A 109 -4.07 -5.96 12.99
CA CYS A 109 -4.90 -6.30 14.14
C CYS A 109 -5.79 -5.11 14.54
N GLY A 110 -7.06 -5.23 14.18
CA GLY A 110 -8.15 -4.34 14.57
C GLY A 110 -8.19 -3.00 13.82
N VAL A 111 -9.36 -2.36 13.93
CA VAL A 111 -9.58 -1.00 13.42
C VAL A 111 -8.98 0.02 14.40
N ARG A 112 -8.32 1.04 13.86
CA ARG A 112 -7.70 2.15 14.60
C ARG A 112 -8.33 3.46 14.18
N SER A 113 -8.03 4.55 14.88
CA SER A 113 -8.56 5.87 14.54
C SER A 113 -7.53 6.98 14.67
N PHE A 114 -7.82 8.09 13.99
CA PHE A 114 -7.16 9.38 14.15
C PHE A 114 -8.16 10.50 13.90
N SER A 115 -7.84 11.71 14.35
CA SER A 115 -8.67 12.89 14.09
C SER A 115 -7.86 13.94 13.34
N THR A 116 -8.44 14.50 12.29
CA THR A 116 -7.89 15.68 11.62
C THR A 116 -8.12 16.91 12.52
N PRO A 117 -7.15 17.83 12.61
CA PRO A 117 -7.35 19.11 13.30
C PRO A 117 -8.50 19.90 12.66
N ALA A 118 -9.19 20.71 13.44
CA ALA A 118 -10.20 21.62 12.90
C ALA A 118 -9.55 22.74 12.05
N VAL A 119 -10.38 23.50 11.34
CA VAL A 119 -9.92 24.63 10.54
C VAL A 119 -9.20 25.64 11.46
N GLY A 120 -7.93 25.95 11.15
CA GLY A 120 -7.11 26.90 11.89
C GLY A 120 -6.29 26.31 13.05
N GLN A 121 -6.40 25.01 13.34
CA GLN A 121 -5.53 24.33 14.30
C GLN A 121 -4.31 23.72 13.60
N PRO A 122 -3.12 23.76 14.24
CA PRO A 122 -1.93 23.12 13.70
C PRO A 122 -2.12 21.60 13.60
N ALA A 123 -1.35 20.97 12.72
CA ALA A 123 -1.28 19.52 12.55
C ALA A 123 -1.15 18.82 13.91
N GLY A 124 -1.97 17.79 14.11
CA GLY A 124 -1.84 16.89 15.26
C GLY A 124 -0.59 16.05 15.03
N ARG A 125 0.56 16.53 15.49
CA ARG A 125 1.73 15.67 15.61
C ARG A 125 1.37 14.68 16.72
N ALA A 126 1.49 13.37 16.46
CA ALA A 126 1.42 12.37 17.51
C ALA A 126 2.55 12.69 18.49
N ASP A 127 2.21 13.42 19.56
CA ASP A 127 3.21 13.98 20.46
C ASP A 127 4.04 12.85 21.02
N LEU A 128 5.33 12.94 20.71
CA LEU A 128 6.42 12.23 21.34
C LEU A 128 6.26 12.46 22.85
N CYS A 129 6.17 11.36 23.60
CA CYS A 129 6.07 11.28 25.06
C CYS A 129 6.65 12.49 25.79
N ARG A 130 5.84 13.11 26.67
CA ARG A 130 6.33 13.90 27.81
C ARG A 130 6.33 13.01 29.04
#